data_AF-A0A7J4MRN6-F1
#
_entry.id   AF-A0A7J4MRN6-F1
#
_cell.length_a   1.000
_cell.length_b   1.000
_cell.length_c   1.000
_cell.angle_alpha   90.00
_cell.angle_beta   90.00
_cell.angle_gamma   90.00
#
_symmetry.space_group_name_H-M   'P 1'
#
loop_
_entity.id
_entity.type
_entity.pdbx_description
1 polymer ?
#
loop_
_entity_poly.entity_id
_entity_poly.type
_entity_poly.pdbx_seq_one_letter_code
_entity_poly.pdbx_strand_id
1 'polypeptide(L)'
;MHLSKRGSHVGFILSFVIFVLFILFLYTTIQPAIKIQKEKTLFIDYLKDVLVENFTVNLTTMTIKINETVNPNKDCISLKDAKGSLINETSLLIKDENNSKLSYEFQGKDLEILTGLNFSGFLKIFSSIGIQNESSPPIVGCEPLFNVTPSIIRVDEYITQKKIMDLKNAYESDYETVKEFFNIPPGTEFGFSFILANGTRIETENGDLSTSVYVQEYSIKYLDLEGNIKFGFLNIKVW
;
A
#
# COMPACT_ATOMS: atom_id res chain seq x y z
N MET A 1 81.02 -2.03 18.84
CA MET A 1 80.31 -3.15 18.19
C MET A 1 79.22 -2.53 17.32
N HIS A 2 79.52 -2.26 16.05
CA HIS A 2 78.59 -1.60 15.12
C HIS A 2 77.60 -2.65 14.60
N LEU A 3 76.42 -2.74 15.22
CA LEU A 3 75.29 -3.45 14.64
C LEU A 3 74.90 -2.74 13.34
N SER A 4 75.14 -3.40 12.22
CA SER A 4 74.80 -2.90 10.89
C SER A 4 73.28 -2.74 10.78
N LYS A 5 72.80 -1.50 10.61
CA LYS A 5 71.38 -1.14 10.43
C LYS A 5 70.74 -1.67 9.12
N ARG A 6 71.36 -2.62 8.41
CA ARG A 6 70.90 -3.10 7.10
C ARG A 6 69.68 -4.04 7.16
N GLY A 7 69.32 -4.58 8.32
CA GLY A 7 68.14 -5.45 8.49
C GLY A 7 66.78 -4.73 8.46
N SER A 8 66.74 -3.41 8.71
CA SER A 8 65.47 -2.67 8.84
C SER A 8 64.70 -2.51 7.52
N HIS A 9 65.41 -2.37 6.39
CA HIS A 9 64.76 -2.18 5.10
C HIS A 9 64.15 -3.48 4.56
N VAL A 10 64.80 -4.63 4.78
CA VAL A 10 64.30 -5.93 4.31
C VAL A 10 63.01 -6.31 5.06
N GLY A 11 62.97 -6.10 6.37
CA GLY A 11 61.75 -6.33 7.17
C GLY A 11 60.58 -5.46 6.70
N PHE A 12 60.84 -4.16 6.43
CA PHE A 12 59.82 -3.26 5.91
C PHE A 12 59.28 -3.69 4.54
N ILE A 13 60.16 -4.05 3.59
CA ILE A 13 59.77 -4.51 2.26
C ILE A 13 58.91 -5.77 2.35
N LEU A 14 59.31 -6.73 3.20
CA LEU A 14 58.56 -7.97 3.38
C LEU A 14 57.16 -7.71 3.99
N SER A 15 57.07 -6.89 5.03
CA SER A 15 55.78 -6.51 5.63
C SER A 15 54.87 -5.78 4.64
N PHE A 16 55.45 -4.90 3.80
CA PHE A 16 54.69 -4.21 2.77
C PHE A 16 54.13 -5.18 1.71
N VAL A 17 54.93 -6.14 1.24
CA VAL A 17 54.47 -7.15 0.27
C VAL A 17 53.35 -8.00 0.86
N ILE A 18 53.51 -8.46 2.10
CA ILE A 18 52.46 -9.24 2.80
C ILE A 18 51.18 -8.41 2.94
N PHE A 19 51.30 -7.13 3.29
CA PHE A 19 50.15 -6.24 3.41
C PHE A 19 49.42 -6.02 2.07
N VAL A 20 50.16 -5.79 0.97
CA VAL A 20 49.57 -5.64 -0.36
C VAL A 20 48.86 -6.94 -0.79
N LEU A 21 49.47 -8.10 -0.54
CA LEU A 21 48.85 -9.40 -0.82
C LEU A 21 47.58 -9.63 0.01
N PHE A 22 47.59 -9.21 1.28
CA PHE A 22 46.42 -9.27 2.15
C PHE A 22 45.28 -8.36 1.64
N ILE A 23 45.58 -7.15 1.16
CA ILE A 23 44.59 -6.27 0.54
C ILE A 23 44.01 -6.91 -0.73
N LEU A 24 44.86 -7.47 -1.60
CA LEU A 24 44.40 -8.15 -2.81
C LEU A 24 43.50 -9.34 -2.46
N PHE A 25 43.90 -10.14 -1.47
CA PHE A 25 43.10 -11.25 -0.97
C PHE A 25 41.72 -10.75 -0.48
N LEU A 26 41.70 -9.76 0.42
CA LEU A 26 40.46 -9.16 0.90
C LEU A 26 39.57 -8.68 -0.25
N TYR A 27 40.15 -7.97 -1.24
CA TYR A 27 39.40 -7.50 -2.39
C TYR A 27 38.76 -8.66 -3.16
N THR A 28 39.52 -9.71 -3.46
CA THR A 28 39.01 -10.89 -4.18
C THR A 28 37.97 -11.68 -3.40
N THR A 29 38.05 -11.72 -2.07
CA THR A 29 37.07 -12.41 -1.23
C THR A 29 35.80 -11.59 -1.02
N ILE A 30 35.91 -10.26 -0.91
CA ILE A 30 34.76 -9.37 -0.63
C ILE A 30 33.99 -9.03 -1.91
N GLN A 31 34.66 -8.89 -3.06
CA GLN A 31 34.03 -8.45 -4.32
C GLN A 31 32.81 -9.31 -4.75
N PRO A 32 32.85 -10.66 -4.68
CA PRO A 32 31.68 -11.48 -5.00
C PRO A 32 30.47 -11.19 -4.12
N ALA A 33 30.69 -11.01 -2.80
CA ALA A 33 29.61 -10.70 -1.85
C ALA A 33 28.96 -9.35 -2.15
N ILE A 34 29.77 -8.32 -2.47
CA ILE A 34 29.27 -6.99 -2.87
C ILE A 34 28.44 -7.08 -4.16
N LYS A 35 28.90 -7.85 -5.15
CA LYS A 35 28.21 -7.97 -6.44
C LYS A 35 26.84 -8.63 -6.29
N ILE A 36 26.78 -9.75 -5.54
CA ILE A 36 25.52 -10.47 -5.26
C ILE A 36 24.54 -9.56 -4.52
N GLN A 37 25.02 -8.79 -3.53
CA GLN A 37 24.16 -7.85 -2.81
C GLN A 37 23.55 -6.79 -3.73
N LYS A 38 24.35 -6.22 -4.63
CA LYS A 38 23.87 -5.19 -5.58
C LYS A 38 22.81 -5.74 -6.54
N GLU A 39 23.01 -6.93 -7.10
CA GLU A 39 22.03 -7.56 -8.00
C GLU A 39 20.71 -7.84 -7.28
N LYS A 40 20.77 -8.34 -6.03
CA LYS A 40 19.56 -8.57 -5.22
C LYS A 40 18.85 -7.28 -4.83
N THR A 41 19.57 -6.21 -4.51
CA THR A 41 18.96 -4.90 -4.23
C THR A 41 18.20 -4.38 -5.45
N LEU A 42 18.76 -4.46 -6.66
CA LEU A 42 18.07 -4.04 -7.89
C LEU A 42 16.77 -4.82 -8.11
N PHE A 43 16.79 -6.13 -7.83
CA PHE A 43 15.62 -6.98 -7.97
C PHE A 43 14.56 -6.70 -6.89
N ILE A 44 14.96 -6.43 -5.65
CA ILE A 44 14.05 -6.00 -4.58
C ILE A 44 13.40 -4.66 -4.94
N ASP A 45 14.17 -3.70 -5.47
CA ASP A 45 13.63 -2.41 -5.88
C ASP A 45 12.62 -2.56 -7.04
N TYR A 46 12.91 -3.45 -8.01
CA TYR A 46 11.93 -3.83 -9.05
C TYR A 46 10.64 -4.41 -8.45
N LEU A 47 10.77 -5.39 -7.55
CA LEU A 47 9.62 -6.00 -6.87
C LEU A 47 8.81 -4.97 -6.10
N LYS A 48 9.49 -4.04 -5.42
CA LYS A 48 8.84 -2.96 -4.69
C LYS A 48 7.97 -2.12 -5.62
N ASP A 49 8.50 -1.70 -6.76
CA ASP A 49 7.75 -0.86 -7.70
C ASP A 49 6.54 -1.61 -8.26
N VAL A 50 6.71 -2.87 -8.67
CA VAL A 50 5.63 -3.73 -9.20
C VAL A 50 4.54 -4.00 -8.15
N LEU A 51 4.94 -4.30 -6.91
CA LEU A 51 4.00 -4.53 -5.80
C LEU A 51 3.23 -3.24 -5.48
N VAL A 52 3.93 -2.10 -5.36
CA VAL A 52 3.30 -0.80 -5.10
C VAL A 52 2.31 -0.43 -6.20
N GLU A 53 2.66 -0.63 -7.47
CA GLU A 53 1.76 -0.41 -8.60
C GLU A 53 0.50 -1.29 -8.49
N ASN A 54 0.65 -2.57 -8.17
CA ASN A 54 -0.48 -3.50 -8.04
C ASN A 54 -1.40 -3.17 -6.85
N PHE A 55 -0.84 -2.63 -5.77
CA PHE A 55 -1.61 -2.23 -4.60
C PHE A 55 -2.33 -0.89 -4.76
N THR A 56 -1.89 -0.09 -5.72
CA THR A 56 -2.34 1.29 -5.89
C THR A 56 -3.65 1.35 -6.66
N VAL A 57 -4.59 2.14 -6.16
CA VAL A 57 -5.86 2.43 -6.83
C VAL A 57 -6.22 3.90 -6.67
N ASN A 58 -7.09 4.37 -7.56
CA ASN A 58 -7.65 5.71 -7.48
C ASN A 58 -8.68 5.80 -6.34
N LEU A 59 -8.54 6.83 -5.51
CA LEU A 59 -9.52 7.26 -4.53
C LEU A 59 -10.12 8.58 -5.00
N THR A 60 -11.39 8.52 -5.42
CA THR A 60 -12.16 9.72 -5.71
C THR A 60 -12.79 10.22 -4.43
N THR A 61 -12.47 11.44 -4.03
CA THR A 61 -13.08 12.14 -2.90
C THR A 61 -13.95 13.27 -3.43
N MET A 62 -15.24 13.23 -3.12
CA MET A 62 -16.21 14.24 -3.49
C MET A 62 -16.76 14.90 -2.23
N THR A 63 -16.75 16.22 -2.18
CA THR A 63 -17.39 16.98 -1.09
C THR A 63 -18.64 17.66 -1.60
N ILE A 64 -19.76 17.39 -0.93
CA ILE A 64 -21.07 17.97 -1.21
C ILE A 64 -21.45 18.86 -0.02
N LYS A 65 -21.85 20.09 -0.31
CA LYS A 65 -22.38 21.00 0.71
C LYS A 65 -23.91 21.01 0.68
N ILE A 66 -24.53 20.76 1.82
CA ILE A 66 -25.98 20.80 2.01
C ILE A 66 -26.30 22.08 2.78
N ASN A 67 -26.83 23.08 2.07
CA ASN A 67 -27.15 24.40 2.64
C ASN A 67 -28.58 24.48 3.20
N GLU A 68 -29.49 23.65 2.72
CA GLU A 68 -30.88 23.63 3.17
C GLU A 68 -31.04 22.58 4.25
N THR A 69 -31.60 22.97 5.40
CA THR A 69 -31.94 22.01 6.46
C THR A 69 -32.92 21.01 5.90
N VAL A 70 -32.52 19.74 5.89
CA VAL A 70 -33.38 18.61 5.55
C VAL A 70 -34.66 18.69 6.39
N ASN A 71 -35.79 18.34 5.78
CA ASN A 71 -37.10 18.33 6.44
C ASN A 71 -37.00 17.74 7.87
N PRO A 72 -37.50 18.44 8.91
CA PRO A 72 -37.36 18.02 10.31
C PRO A 72 -38.00 16.66 10.61
N ASN A 73 -38.82 16.13 9.72
CA ASN A 73 -39.48 14.82 9.86
C ASN A 73 -38.76 13.69 9.12
N LYS A 74 -37.60 13.94 8.50
CA LYS A 74 -36.81 12.92 7.79
C LYS A 74 -35.38 12.90 8.30
N ASP A 75 -34.87 11.70 8.51
CA ASP A 75 -33.52 11.42 9.01
C ASP A 75 -32.55 11.02 7.90
N CYS A 76 -32.99 11.03 6.64
CA CYS A 76 -32.17 10.67 5.49
C CYS A 76 -32.45 11.55 4.27
N ILE A 77 -31.44 11.61 3.40
CA ILE A 77 -31.46 12.35 2.15
C ILE A 77 -31.28 11.41 0.95
N SER A 78 -31.82 11.79 -0.20
CA SER A 78 -31.69 11.05 -1.45
C SER A 78 -31.01 11.94 -2.49
N LEU A 79 -29.78 11.58 -2.86
CA LEU A 79 -29.04 12.20 -3.96
C LEU A 79 -29.51 11.58 -5.28
N LYS A 80 -30.29 12.35 -6.04
CA LYS A 80 -30.88 11.88 -7.30
C LYS A 80 -29.84 11.65 -8.39
N ASP A 81 -30.01 10.55 -9.12
CA ASP A 81 -29.15 10.12 -10.22
C ASP A 81 -27.65 10.02 -9.86
N ALA A 82 -27.30 9.84 -8.58
CA ALA A 82 -25.91 9.81 -8.12
C ALA A 82 -25.07 8.69 -8.76
N LYS A 83 -25.68 7.53 -9.03
CA LYS A 83 -25.01 6.40 -9.67
C LYS A 83 -24.80 6.66 -11.16
N GLY A 84 -23.55 6.62 -11.60
CA GLY A 84 -23.14 6.83 -12.99
C GLY A 84 -22.97 8.30 -13.40
N SER A 85 -23.54 9.26 -12.66
CA SER A 85 -23.24 10.69 -12.86
C SER A 85 -22.13 11.18 -11.92
N LEU A 86 -22.19 10.80 -10.65
CA LEU A 86 -21.27 11.23 -9.59
C LEU A 86 -20.36 10.08 -9.13
N ILE A 87 -20.89 8.86 -9.16
CA ILE A 87 -20.24 7.68 -8.58
C ILE A 87 -20.20 6.57 -9.62
N ASN A 88 -18.98 6.22 -10.05
CA ASN A 88 -18.74 5.17 -11.02
C ASN A 88 -18.35 3.84 -10.38
N GLU A 89 -17.75 3.87 -9.18
CA GLU A 89 -17.30 2.66 -8.50
C GLU A 89 -18.38 2.01 -7.64
N THR A 90 -18.25 0.71 -7.46
CA THR A 90 -19.16 -0.09 -6.63
C THR A 90 -18.91 0.08 -5.14
N SER A 91 -17.73 0.57 -4.77
CA SER A 91 -17.31 0.71 -3.38
C SER A 91 -17.30 2.15 -2.91
N LEU A 92 -18.05 2.40 -1.83
CA LEU A 92 -18.32 3.72 -1.30
C LEU A 92 -18.13 3.80 0.21
N LEU A 93 -17.75 4.98 0.65
CA LEU A 93 -17.73 5.35 2.05
C LEU A 93 -18.17 6.80 2.16
N ILE A 94 -19.15 7.06 3.02
CA ILE A 94 -19.69 8.40 3.21
C ILE A 94 -19.39 8.83 4.64
N LYS A 95 -18.85 10.04 4.79
CA LYS A 95 -18.58 10.65 6.10
C LYS A 95 -19.21 12.04 6.19
N ASP A 96 -19.62 12.40 7.39
CA ASP A 96 -20.06 13.76 7.71
C ASP A 96 -18.86 14.72 7.92
N GLU A 97 -19.17 15.94 8.34
CA GLU A 97 -18.17 16.97 8.67
C GLU A 97 -17.28 16.62 9.87
N ASN A 98 -17.79 15.80 10.80
CA ASN A 98 -17.08 15.29 11.97
C ASN A 98 -16.27 14.03 11.66
N ASN A 99 -16.23 13.61 10.38
CA ASN A 99 -15.57 12.39 9.92
C ASN A 99 -16.23 11.10 10.45
N SER A 100 -17.48 11.19 10.92
CA SER A 100 -18.30 10.04 11.31
C SER A 100 -18.84 9.36 10.07
N LYS A 101 -18.80 8.01 10.05
CA LYS A 101 -19.32 7.21 8.94
C LYS A 101 -20.86 7.27 8.92
N LEU A 102 -21.41 7.43 7.73
CA LEU A 102 -22.86 7.41 7.48
C LEU A 102 -23.27 6.16 6.73
N SER A 103 -24.41 5.58 7.12
CA SER A 103 -25.05 4.49 6.39
C SER A 103 -25.66 4.99 5.09
N TYR A 104 -25.60 4.16 4.05
CA TYR A 104 -26.14 4.50 2.75
C TYR A 104 -26.65 3.27 2.00
N GLU A 105 -27.54 3.50 1.05
CA GLU A 105 -28.06 2.47 0.16
C GLU A 105 -28.30 3.06 -1.24
N PHE A 106 -28.09 2.24 -2.27
CA PHE A 106 -28.50 2.60 -3.62
C PHE A 106 -29.92 2.11 -3.90
N GLN A 107 -30.84 3.05 -4.17
CA GLN A 107 -32.15 2.75 -4.72
C GLN A 107 -32.17 3.05 -6.22
N GLY A 108 -31.88 2.04 -7.04
CA GLY A 108 -31.75 2.21 -8.48
C GLY A 108 -30.54 3.09 -8.84
N LYS A 109 -30.78 4.33 -9.27
CA LYS A 109 -29.74 5.32 -9.56
C LYS A 109 -29.50 6.32 -8.42
N ASP A 110 -30.41 6.36 -7.45
CA ASP A 110 -30.36 7.31 -6.37
C ASP A 110 -29.53 6.76 -5.21
N LEU A 111 -28.80 7.64 -4.54
CA LEU A 111 -28.02 7.31 -3.34
C LEU A 111 -28.73 7.88 -2.12
N GLU A 112 -29.25 6.98 -1.27
CA GLU A 112 -29.89 7.33 -0.02
C GLU A 112 -28.88 7.27 1.12
N ILE A 113 -28.87 8.28 1.98
CA ILE A 113 -27.87 8.45 3.05
C ILE A 113 -28.61 8.79 4.33
N LEU A 114 -28.37 8.01 5.39
CA LEU A 114 -28.90 8.28 6.72
C LEU A 114 -28.05 9.37 7.39
N THR A 115 -28.61 10.55 7.56
CA THR A 115 -27.90 11.76 8.03
C THR A 115 -28.34 12.24 9.41
N GLY A 116 -29.44 11.70 9.93
CA GLY A 116 -30.13 12.23 11.10
C GLY A 116 -31.06 13.39 10.77
N LEU A 117 -31.85 13.81 11.77
CA LEU A 117 -32.83 14.89 11.65
C LEU A 117 -32.14 16.26 11.47
N ASN A 118 -32.71 17.12 10.62
CA ASN A 118 -32.23 18.48 10.39
C ASN A 118 -30.75 18.56 9.95
N PHE A 119 -30.26 17.58 9.20
CA PHE A 119 -28.87 17.60 8.74
C PHE A 119 -28.60 18.87 7.90
N SER A 120 -27.53 19.57 8.27
CA SER A 120 -26.95 20.68 7.52
C SER A 120 -25.44 20.59 7.64
N GLY A 121 -24.69 20.72 6.55
CA GLY A 121 -23.24 20.61 6.60
C GLY A 121 -22.64 20.01 5.33
N PHE A 122 -21.50 19.33 5.49
CA PHE A 122 -20.77 18.71 4.39
C PHE A 122 -20.84 17.20 4.44
N LEU A 123 -20.96 16.60 3.26
CA LEU A 123 -20.78 15.17 3.05
C LEU A 123 -19.51 14.95 2.25
N LYS A 124 -18.67 14.04 2.74
CA LYS A 124 -17.49 13.55 2.03
C LYS A 124 -17.80 12.14 1.54
N ILE A 125 -17.89 11.99 0.23
CA ILE A 125 -18.11 10.71 -0.45
C ILE A 125 -16.75 10.25 -0.97
N PHE A 126 -16.30 9.11 -0.48
CA PHE A 126 -15.10 8.43 -0.93
C PHE A 126 -15.52 7.25 -1.81
N SER A 127 -14.91 7.14 -2.99
CA SER A 127 -15.22 6.12 -3.98
C SER A 127 -13.93 5.50 -4.49
N SER A 128 -13.79 4.19 -4.29
CA SER A 128 -12.63 3.42 -4.73
C SER A 128 -12.88 1.93 -4.59
N ILE A 129 -12.39 1.13 -5.54
CA ILE A 129 -12.42 -0.35 -5.45
C ILE A 129 -11.71 -0.91 -4.21
N GLY A 130 -10.79 -0.14 -3.62
CA GLY A 130 -10.01 -0.53 -2.45
C GLY A 130 -10.73 -0.39 -1.10
N ILE A 131 -11.94 0.17 -1.09
CA ILE A 131 -12.75 0.34 0.13
C ILE A 131 -13.67 -0.87 0.31
N GLN A 132 -13.97 -1.22 1.57
CA GLN A 132 -14.96 -2.23 1.88
C GLN A 132 -16.36 -1.62 1.92
N ASN A 133 -17.29 -2.19 1.15
CA ASN A 133 -18.70 -1.85 1.27
C ASN A 133 -19.26 -2.32 2.60
N GLU A 134 -20.03 -1.46 3.25
CA GLU A 134 -20.87 -1.87 4.36
C GLU A 134 -22.30 -2.05 3.89
N SER A 135 -22.88 -3.18 4.28
CA SER A 135 -24.31 -3.43 4.12
C SER A 135 -25.05 -2.55 5.12
N SER A 136 -25.85 -1.61 4.62
CA SER A 136 -26.78 -0.84 5.46
C SER A 136 -28.17 -1.49 5.41
N PRO A 137 -28.97 -1.39 6.49
CA PRO A 137 -30.38 -1.77 6.43
C PRO A 137 -31.12 -0.92 5.38
N PRO A 138 -32.24 -1.43 4.83
CA PRO A 138 -33.01 -0.70 3.84
C PRO A 138 -33.40 0.69 4.35
N ILE A 139 -33.02 1.72 3.62
CA ILE A 139 -33.41 3.11 3.91
C ILE A 139 -34.67 3.37 3.08
N VAL A 140 -35.70 3.99 3.64
CA VAL A 140 -36.95 4.27 2.91
C VAL A 140 -37.47 5.66 3.24
N GLY A 141 -37.91 6.39 2.22
CA GLY A 141 -38.66 7.65 2.41
C GLY A 141 -37.80 8.89 2.57
N CYS A 142 -36.55 8.88 2.08
CA CYS A 142 -35.64 10.01 2.19
C CYS A 142 -36.12 11.28 1.50
N GLU A 143 -35.59 12.42 1.94
CA GLU A 143 -35.87 13.70 1.29
C GLU A 143 -35.05 13.82 0.00
N PRO A 144 -35.69 13.98 -1.17
CA PRO A 144 -34.96 14.13 -2.42
C PRO A 144 -34.24 15.48 -2.44
N LEU A 145 -32.92 15.44 -2.65
CA LEU A 145 -32.13 16.63 -2.92
C LEU A 145 -31.95 16.79 -4.43
N PHE A 146 -32.45 17.90 -4.95
CA PHE A 146 -32.31 18.26 -6.36
C PHE A 146 -31.15 19.25 -6.55
N ASN A 147 -30.49 19.19 -7.71
CA ASN A 147 -29.42 20.12 -8.10
C ASN A 147 -28.21 20.15 -7.15
N VAL A 148 -27.87 18.99 -6.57
CA VAL A 148 -26.69 18.85 -5.72
C VAL A 148 -25.43 18.96 -6.59
N THR A 149 -24.69 20.05 -6.42
CA THR A 149 -23.42 20.27 -7.11
C THR A 149 -22.25 19.92 -6.19
N PRO A 150 -21.35 19.02 -6.60
CA PRO A 150 -20.12 18.78 -5.86
C PRO A 150 -19.33 20.09 -5.73
N SER A 151 -18.95 20.43 -4.50
CA SER A 151 -18.12 21.62 -4.26
C SER A 151 -16.66 21.36 -4.66
N ILE A 152 -16.16 20.16 -4.37
CA ILE A 152 -14.78 19.74 -4.64
C ILE A 152 -14.79 18.26 -5.06
N ILE A 153 -14.08 17.94 -6.14
CA ILE A 153 -13.78 16.57 -6.55
C ILE A 153 -12.25 16.45 -6.64
N ARG A 154 -11.69 15.46 -5.96
CA ARG A 154 -10.26 15.14 -6.00
C ARG A 154 -10.08 13.66 -6.30
N VAL A 155 -9.10 13.34 -7.11
CA VAL A 155 -8.66 11.95 -7.36
C VAL A 155 -7.21 11.88 -6.94
N ASP A 156 -6.90 11.01 -5.98
CA ASP A 156 -5.52 10.68 -5.64
C ASP A 156 -5.31 9.17 -5.68
N GLU A 157 -4.07 8.77 -5.83
CA GLU A 157 -3.65 7.36 -5.81
C GLU A 157 -3.21 6.94 -4.41
N TYR A 158 -3.67 5.77 -3.97
CA TYR A 158 -3.25 5.17 -2.71
C TYR A 158 -3.05 3.66 -2.85
N ILE A 159 -2.03 3.14 -2.18
CA ILE A 159 -1.91 1.73 -1.83
C ILE A 159 -3.11 1.36 -0.94
N THR A 160 -3.78 0.24 -1.19
CA THR A 160 -4.95 -0.16 -0.38
C THR A 160 -4.76 -1.49 0.32
N GLN A 161 -5.21 -1.56 1.57
CA GLN A 161 -5.15 -2.79 2.37
C GLN A 161 -5.90 -3.94 1.68
N LYS A 162 -7.01 -3.64 1.01
CA LYS A 162 -7.78 -4.63 0.24
C LYS A 162 -6.95 -5.26 -0.87
N LYS A 163 -6.29 -4.46 -1.72
CA LYS A 163 -5.42 -4.99 -2.79
C LYS A 163 -4.25 -5.80 -2.26
N ILE A 164 -3.69 -5.42 -1.11
CA ILE A 164 -2.64 -6.20 -0.45
C ILE A 164 -3.16 -7.57 -0.02
N MET A 165 -4.36 -7.64 0.57
CA MET A 165 -5.01 -8.89 0.94
C MET A 165 -5.36 -9.73 -0.30
N ASP A 166 -5.90 -9.10 -1.35
CA ASP A 166 -6.23 -9.77 -2.61
C ASP A 166 -4.99 -10.40 -3.24
N LEU A 167 -3.87 -9.67 -3.30
CA LEU A 167 -2.61 -10.22 -3.83
C LEU A 167 -2.06 -11.32 -2.94
N LYS A 168 -2.12 -11.19 -1.60
CA LYS A 168 -1.71 -12.28 -0.70
C LYS A 168 -2.52 -13.55 -0.98
N ASN A 169 -3.84 -13.43 -1.11
CA ASN A 169 -4.70 -14.57 -1.38
C ASN A 169 -4.39 -15.18 -2.75
N ALA A 170 -4.15 -14.35 -3.77
CA ALA A 170 -3.73 -14.82 -5.09
C ALA A 170 -2.39 -15.58 -5.02
N TYR A 171 -1.41 -15.02 -4.31
CA TYR A 171 -0.10 -15.61 -4.07
C TYR A 171 -0.20 -16.98 -3.39
N GLU A 172 -1.03 -17.11 -2.35
CA GLU A 172 -1.21 -18.38 -1.63
C GLU A 172 -2.00 -19.41 -2.44
N SER A 173 -2.88 -18.96 -3.33
CA SER A 173 -3.68 -19.85 -4.18
C SER A 173 -2.90 -20.40 -5.37
N ASP A 174 -2.09 -19.56 -6.02
CA ASP A 174 -1.34 -19.90 -7.23
C ASP A 174 -0.09 -19.01 -7.36
N TYR A 175 0.94 -19.40 -6.64
CA TYR A 175 2.21 -18.67 -6.58
C TYR A 175 2.90 -18.56 -7.95
N GLU A 176 2.86 -19.62 -8.75
CA GLU A 176 3.53 -19.62 -10.06
C GLU A 176 2.88 -18.64 -11.03
N THR A 177 1.54 -18.53 -11.03
CA THR A 177 0.84 -17.49 -11.82
C THR A 177 1.22 -16.08 -11.37
N VAL A 178 1.38 -15.85 -10.06
CA VAL A 178 1.83 -14.53 -9.55
C VAL A 178 3.28 -14.24 -9.97
N LYS A 179 4.17 -15.24 -9.95
CA LYS A 179 5.54 -15.09 -10.47
C LYS A 179 5.57 -14.74 -11.94
N GLU A 180 4.79 -15.44 -12.76
CA GLU A 180 4.70 -15.16 -14.19
C GLU A 180 4.16 -13.76 -14.43
N PHE A 181 3.09 -13.37 -13.72
CA PHE A 181 2.49 -12.04 -13.81
C PHE A 181 3.49 -10.91 -13.49
N PHE A 182 4.35 -11.12 -12.48
CA PHE A 182 5.40 -10.16 -12.11
C PHE A 182 6.72 -10.36 -12.88
N ASN A 183 6.76 -11.21 -13.90
CA ASN A 183 7.95 -11.53 -14.70
C ASN A 183 9.17 -11.91 -13.83
N ILE A 184 8.93 -12.71 -12.79
CA ILE A 184 9.99 -13.18 -11.89
C ILE A 184 10.87 -14.20 -12.62
N PRO A 185 12.20 -14.00 -12.69
CA PRO A 185 13.09 -14.93 -13.37
C PRO A 185 13.05 -16.33 -12.76
N PRO A 186 13.19 -17.39 -13.57
CA PRO A 186 13.25 -18.75 -13.06
C PRO A 186 14.43 -18.92 -12.10
N GLY A 187 14.21 -19.66 -11.00
CA GLY A 187 15.21 -19.88 -9.95
C GLY A 187 15.36 -18.72 -8.96
N THR A 188 14.52 -17.69 -9.05
CA THR A 188 14.39 -16.64 -8.02
C THR A 188 13.04 -16.80 -7.33
N GLU A 189 13.06 -16.80 -6.00
CA GLU A 189 11.86 -16.80 -5.19
C GLU A 189 11.72 -15.49 -4.43
N PHE A 190 10.49 -15.09 -4.16
CA PHE A 190 10.22 -13.87 -3.42
C PHE A 190 9.01 -14.04 -2.51
N GLY A 191 8.93 -13.19 -1.50
CA GLY A 191 7.78 -13.11 -0.61
C GLY A 191 7.64 -11.68 -0.10
N PHE A 192 6.49 -11.36 0.46
CA PHE A 192 6.28 -10.04 1.03
C PHE A 192 5.47 -10.12 2.32
N SER A 193 5.64 -9.10 3.15
CA SER A 193 4.80 -8.89 4.31
C SER A 193 4.50 -7.42 4.51
N PHE A 194 3.33 -7.13 5.03
CA PHE A 194 2.85 -5.80 5.31
C PHE A 194 2.59 -5.67 6.80
N ILE A 195 3.17 -4.65 7.44
CA ILE A 195 2.93 -4.31 8.84
C ILE A 195 1.99 -3.10 8.87
N LEU A 196 0.76 -3.32 9.34
CA LEU A 196 -0.26 -2.30 9.51
C LEU A 196 0.07 -1.39 10.70
N ALA A 197 -0.57 -0.22 10.76
CA ALA A 197 -0.35 0.77 11.83
C ALA A 197 -0.65 0.23 13.25
N ASN A 198 -1.49 -0.80 13.37
CA ASN A 198 -1.83 -1.47 14.63
C ASN A 198 -0.87 -2.63 14.97
N GLY A 199 0.18 -2.85 14.17
CA GLY A 199 1.13 -3.94 14.33
C GLY A 199 0.68 -5.27 13.74
N THR A 200 -0.54 -5.38 13.21
CA THR A 200 -0.99 -6.59 12.52
C THR A 200 -0.16 -6.82 11.26
N ARG A 201 0.28 -8.05 11.07
CA ARG A 201 1.11 -8.45 9.93
C ARG A 201 0.30 -9.28 8.93
N ILE A 202 0.33 -8.86 7.67
CA ILE A 202 -0.19 -9.60 6.51
C ILE A 202 1.03 -10.14 5.79
N GLU A 203 1.33 -11.43 5.90
CA GLU A 203 2.57 -12.04 5.38
C GLU A 203 2.23 -13.23 4.49
N THR A 204 2.95 -13.38 3.38
CA THR A 204 2.93 -14.60 2.56
C THR A 204 3.64 -15.72 3.30
N GLU A 205 3.15 -16.95 3.23
CA GLU A 205 3.83 -18.09 3.86
C GLU A 205 5.28 -18.19 3.35
N ASN A 206 6.22 -18.39 4.27
CA ASN A 206 7.59 -18.67 3.90
C ASN A 206 7.65 -20.14 3.49
N GLY A 207 8.12 -20.43 2.28
CA GLY A 207 8.54 -21.79 1.93
C GLY A 207 9.66 -22.27 2.87
N ASP A 208 10.01 -23.56 2.85
CA ASP A 208 11.07 -24.09 3.70
C ASP A 208 12.44 -23.50 3.27
N LEU A 209 12.87 -22.42 3.93
CA LEU A 209 14.05 -21.64 3.52
C LEU A 209 15.33 -22.30 4.03
N SER A 210 15.96 -23.12 3.20
CA SER A 210 17.33 -23.59 3.40
C SER A 210 18.41 -22.63 2.83
N THR A 211 17.98 -21.51 2.25
CA THR A 211 18.82 -20.57 1.48
C THR A 211 18.94 -19.20 2.16
N SER A 212 19.91 -18.40 1.70
CA SER A 212 20.13 -17.04 2.20
C SER A 212 19.01 -16.08 1.76
N VAL A 213 18.30 -15.51 2.71
CA VAL A 213 17.19 -14.58 2.47
C VAL A 213 17.66 -13.14 2.55
N TYR A 214 17.30 -12.34 1.56
CA TYR A 214 17.56 -10.90 1.53
C TYR A 214 16.25 -10.18 1.81
N VAL A 215 16.26 -9.25 2.76
CA VAL A 215 15.05 -8.56 3.23
C VAL A 215 15.28 -7.06 3.19
N GLN A 216 14.28 -6.32 2.70
CA GLN A 216 14.27 -4.87 2.72
C GLN A 216 12.90 -4.35 3.15
N GLU A 217 12.91 -3.30 3.97
CA GLU A 217 11.73 -2.65 4.51
C GLU A 217 11.53 -1.27 3.88
N TYR A 218 10.29 -0.96 3.51
CA TYR A 218 9.89 0.32 2.94
C TYR A 218 8.71 0.90 3.74
N SER A 219 8.84 2.14 4.19
CA SER A 219 7.70 2.87 4.78
C SER A 219 6.76 3.31 3.68
N ILE A 220 5.46 3.05 3.86
CA ILE A 220 4.42 3.36 2.88
C ILE A 220 3.17 3.93 3.54
N LYS A 221 2.46 4.75 2.76
CA LYS A 221 1.17 5.33 3.11
C LYS A 221 0.08 4.51 2.41
N TYR A 222 -0.92 4.07 3.15
CA TYR A 222 -1.98 3.21 2.62
C TYR A 222 -3.36 3.64 3.10
N LEU A 223 -4.39 3.23 2.37
CA LEU A 223 -5.79 3.34 2.74
C LEU A 223 -6.24 2.03 3.39
N ASP A 224 -6.73 2.08 4.62
CA ASP A 224 -7.33 0.91 5.27
C ASP A 224 -8.73 0.60 4.72
N LEU A 225 -9.32 -0.52 5.16
CA LEU A 225 -10.64 -0.97 4.70
C LEU A 225 -11.77 0.03 5.03
N GLU A 226 -11.55 0.89 6.03
CA GLU A 226 -12.47 1.93 6.49
C GLU A 226 -12.20 3.30 5.81
N GLY A 227 -11.35 3.34 4.78
CA GLY A 227 -11.02 4.56 4.05
C GLY A 227 -10.23 5.58 4.86
N ASN A 228 -9.52 5.15 5.92
CA ASN A 228 -8.59 5.99 6.66
C ASN A 228 -7.18 5.84 6.09
N ILE A 229 -6.49 6.98 5.98
CA ILE A 229 -5.11 7.03 5.53
C ILE A 229 -4.19 6.73 6.72
N LYS A 230 -3.37 5.68 6.61
CA LYS A 230 -2.46 5.22 7.64
C LYS A 230 -1.04 5.02 7.07
N PHE A 231 -0.06 4.89 7.96
CA PHE A 231 1.32 4.54 7.61
C PHE A 231 1.60 3.10 8.05
N GLY A 232 2.39 2.40 7.25
CA GLY A 232 2.80 1.03 7.51
C GLY A 232 4.15 0.72 6.87
N PHE A 233 4.53 -0.55 6.89
CA PHE A 233 5.79 -1.02 6.32
C PHE A 233 5.55 -2.19 5.37
N LEU A 234 6.11 -2.10 4.17
CA LEU A 234 6.22 -3.20 3.22
C LEU A 234 7.61 -3.82 3.34
N ASN A 235 7.63 -5.10 3.70
CA ASN A 235 8.82 -5.92 3.80
C ASN A 235 8.86 -6.89 2.63
N ILE A 236 9.89 -6.82 1.81
CA ILE A 236 10.08 -7.69 0.65
C ILE A 236 11.25 -8.63 0.94
N LYS A 237 11.06 -9.90 0.63
CA LYS A 237 12.07 -10.95 0.79
C LYS A 237 12.36 -11.59 -0.55
N VAL A 238 13.63 -11.89 -0.80
CA VAL A 238 14.09 -12.61 -2.00
C VAL A 238 15.10 -13.68 -1.59
N TRP A 239 14.96 -14.89 -2.12
CA TRP A 239 15.88 -16.00 -1.81
C TRP A 239 16.22 -16.84 -3.04
#